data_AF-A0A0B3VVZ9-F1
#
_entry.id   AF-A0A0B3VVZ9-F1
#
_cell.length_a   1.000
_cell.length_b   1.000
_cell.length_c   1.000
_cell.angle_alpha   90.00
_cell.angle_beta   90.00
_cell.angle_gamma   90.00
#
_symmetry.space_group_name_H-M   'P 1'
#
loop_
_entity.id
_entity.type
_entity.pdbx_description
1 polymer ?
#
loop_
_entity_poly.entity_id
_entity_poly.type
_entity_poly.pdbx_seq_one_letter_code
_entity_poly.pdbx_strand_id
1 'polypeptide(L)'
;MKKILLGFTLLSGVVFASDELKLKIKLHTNTQEQNILMPPNRYISDNISCPQGKSWIQELGQNVFTANVPLISMYDPESFGLLWPALSLHKRVGDTSLYFVVQQKIDRELTTGPEDNITVKYHALIADGINTGVGKPNNKVLKGKFNLRDSEGNSLIGDYRDMEVSAHDNLWSGPENDDVLREMITSYTSKDNSVIISELLISDDTQNADFIDPINSDIKNILTVHVLLNEKDFESFVTDMGNYQITQDNSFLENYLVNQNGVEAIRDGLAIYKNTIAYVRSVAENKKVK
;
A
#
# COMPACT_ATOMS: atom_id res chain seq x y z
N MET A 1 -29.28 -1.60 -14.83
CA MET A 1 -28.69 -0.29 -15.22
C MET A 1 -28.29 0.49 -13.97
N LYS A 2 -27.02 0.43 -13.59
CA LYS A 2 -26.35 1.41 -12.71
C LYS A 2 -24.95 1.60 -13.29
N LYS A 3 -24.77 2.66 -14.09
CA LYS A 3 -23.48 3.09 -14.60
C LYS A 3 -22.82 3.90 -13.48
N ILE A 4 -21.72 3.42 -12.91
CA ILE A 4 -20.86 4.22 -12.03
C ILE A 4 -20.02 5.07 -12.98
N LEU A 5 -20.43 6.32 -13.13
CA LEU A 5 -19.71 7.34 -13.87
C LEU A 5 -18.82 8.07 -12.84
N LEU A 6 -17.56 7.63 -12.67
CA LEU A 6 -16.53 8.51 -12.10
C LEU A 6 -16.05 9.42 -13.24
N GLY A 7 -16.89 10.39 -13.60
CA GLY A 7 -16.46 11.56 -14.33
C GLY A 7 -15.98 12.57 -13.31
N PHE A 8 -14.68 12.91 -13.35
CA PHE A 8 -14.12 14.06 -12.67
C PHE A 8 -14.92 15.32 -13.05
N THR A 9 -15.83 15.74 -12.17
CA THR A 9 -16.35 17.11 -12.16
C THR A 9 -15.60 17.91 -11.10
N LEU A 10 -14.44 18.42 -11.51
CA LEU A 10 -13.97 19.75 -11.11
C LEU A 10 -15.02 20.77 -11.57
N LEU A 11 -16.12 20.96 -10.83
CA LEU A 11 -17.06 22.12 -10.92
C LEU A 11 -18.31 21.89 -10.04
N SER A 12 -18.14 21.86 -8.72
CA SER A 12 -19.17 22.36 -7.81
C SER A 12 -18.48 22.74 -6.51
N GLY A 13 -18.48 24.04 -6.20
CA GLY A 13 -17.83 24.68 -5.06
C GLY A 13 -18.36 24.20 -3.71
N VAL A 14 -17.97 22.99 -3.32
CA VAL A 14 -17.89 22.61 -1.91
C VAL A 14 -16.41 22.58 -1.57
N VAL A 15 -15.93 23.70 -1.03
CA VAL A 15 -14.68 23.73 -0.29
C VAL A 15 -14.94 22.91 0.98
N PHE A 16 -14.81 21.59 0.87
CA PHE A 16 -14.62 20.78 2.05
C PHE A 16 -13.33 21.28 2.70
N ALA A 17 -13.35 21.50 4.00
CA ALA A 17 -12.12 21.64 4.76
C ALA A 17 -11.32 20.36 4.49
N SER A 18 -10.37 20.43 3.55
CA SER A 18 -9.56 19.29 3.18
C SER A 18 -8.86 18.84 4.44
N ASP A 19 -8.98 17.57 4.81
CA ASP A 19 -8.25 17.05 5.96
C ASP A 19 -6.78 17.40 5.82
N GLU A 20 -6.25 18.07 6.84
CA GLU A 20 -4.82 18.24 6.91
C GLU A 20 -4.18 16.85 7.05
N LEU A 21 -3.09 16.62 6.32
CA LEU A 21 -2.24 15.43 6.41
C LEU A 21 -1.40 15.46 7.71
N LYS A 22 -2.04 15.75 8.84
CA LYS A 22 -1.45 15.72 10.18
C LYS A 22 -1.55 14.29 10.73
N LEU A 23 -0.67 13.43 10.24
CA LEU A 23 -0.50 12.07 10.71
C LEU A 23 0.71 12.01 11.65
N LYS A 24 0.60 11.24 12.73
CA LYS A 24 1.77 11.01 13.59
C LYS A 24 2.65 9.96 12.93
N ILE A 25 3.83 10.38 12.48
CA ILE A 25 4.80 9.53 11.80
C ILE A 25 5.88 9.09 12.79
N LYS A 26 6.25 7.82 12.74
CA LYS A 26 7.32 7.21 13.54
C LYS A 26 8.28 6.47 12.62
N LEU A 27 9.49 6.23 13.11
CA LEU A 27 10.36 5.20 12.52
C LEU A 27 9.65 3.85 12.63
N HIS A 28 9.88 2.99 11.64
CA HIS A 28 9.47 1.60 11.71
C HIS A 28 10.14 0.92 12.92
N THR A 29 9.47 -0.09 13.47
CA THR A 29 9.98 -0.89 14.60
C THR A 29 10.05 -2.37 14.21
N ASN A 30 10.38 -2.64 12.95
CA ASN A 30 10.48 -4.00 12.48
C ASN A 30 11.71 -4.69 13.09
N THR A 31 11.51 -5.90 13.60
CA THR A 31 12.57 -6.68 14.25
C THR A 31 12.71 -8.09 13.66
N GLN A 32 12.21 -8.32 12.44
CA GLN A 32 12.37 -9.59 11.75
C GLN A 32 13.84 -9.89 11.47
N GLU A 33 14.24 -11.13 11.72
CA GLU A 33 15.62 -11.58 11.56
C GLU A 33 16.08 -11.54 10.10
N GLN A 34 15.15 -11.63 9.14
CA GLN A 34 15.42 -11.60 7.71
C GLN A 34 15.63 -10.17 7.15
N ASN A 35 15.32 -9.12 7.93
CA ASN A 35 15.45 -7.71 7.54
C ASN A 35 16.86 -7.13 7.83
N ILE A 36 17.91 -7.94 7.78
CA ILE A 36 19.28 -7.51 8.17
C ILE A 36 19.85 -6.37 7.31
N LEU A 37 19.37 -6.22 6.07
CA LEU A 37 19.81 -5.19 5.13
C LEU A 37 18.86 -3.99 5.07
N MET A 38 17.76 -4.00 5.83
CA MET A 38 16.77 -2.94 5.77
C MET A 38 17.32 -1.63 6.36
N PRO A 39 17.26 -0.51 5.63
CA PRO A 39 17.73 0.76 6.15
C PRO A 39 16.91 1.26 7.36
N PRO A 40 17.54 1.96 8.32
CA PRO A 40 16.86 2.43 9.52
C PRO A 40 15.86 3.56 9.24
N ASN A 41 16.04 4.30 8.14
CA ASN A 41 15.21 5.43 7.72
C ASN A 41 14.01 4.99 6.88
N ARG A 42 13.14 4.16 7.45
CA ARG A 42 11.81 3.87 6.92
C ARG A 42 10.76 4.34 7.92
N TYR A 43 9.67 4.93 7.42
CA TYR A 43 8.72 5.64 8.26
C TYR A 43 7.32 5.11 8.06
N ILE A 44 6.56 5.06 9.15
CA ILE A 44 5.17 4.64 9.14
C ILE A 44 4.31 5.56 10.01
N SER A 45 3.01 5.66 9.72
CA SER A 45 2.09 6.27 10.69
C SER A 45 1.97 5.40 11.96
N ASP A 46 1.67 6.03 13.09
CA ASP A 46 1.69 5.40 14.41
C ASP A 46 0.72 4.21 14.57
N ASN A 47 -0.36 4.23 13.80
CA ASN A 47 -1.41 3.20 13.71
C ASN A 47 -1.09 2.03 12.78
N ILE A 48 0.09 2.00 12.15
CA ILE A 48 0.60 0.85 11.41
C ILE A 48 1.52 0.07 12.35
N SER A 49 1.34 -1.25 12.41
CA SER A 49 2.28 -2.16 13.08
C SER A 49 3.35 -2.68 12.13
N CYS A 50 4.49 -3.07 12.71
CA CYS A 50 5.55 -3.77 11.99
C CYS A 50 5.58 -5.24 12.41
N PRO A 51 5.89 -6.17 11.50
CA PRO A 51 6.31 -7.51 11.87
C PRO A 51 7.45 -7.50 12.90
N GLN A 52 7.38 -8.42 13.86
CA GLN A 52 8.33 -8.51 14.97
C GLN A 52 9.25 -9.72 14.84
N GLY A 53 10.28 -9.82 15.66
CA GLY A 53 11.14 -11.01 15.73
C GLY A 53 10.30 -12.28 15.79
N LYS A 54 10.73 -13.29 15.02
CA LYS A 54 10.01 -14.55 14.79
C LYS A 54 8.78 -14.49 13.85
N SER A 55 8.45 -13.33 13.31
CA SER A 55 7.43 -13.23 12.25
C SER A 55 8.01 -13.74 10.94
N TRP A 56 7.28 -14.60 10.23
CA TRP A 56 7.67 -15.13 8.92
C TRP A 56 9.04 -15.86 8.98
N ILE A 57 9.22 -16.73 10.00
CA ILE A 57 10.46 -17.51 10.18
C ILE A 57 10.58 -18.59 9.11
N GLN A 58 11.70 -18.55 8.39
CA GLN A 58 12.05 -19.48 7.33
C GLN A 58 12.02 -20.97 7.71
N GLU A 59 11.34 -21.74 6.86
CA GLU A 59 12.06 -22.61 5.91
C GLU A 59 12.43 -21.73 4.69
N LEU A 60 13.61 -21.91 4.08
CA LEU A 60 14.18 -21.07 3.00
C LEU A 60 13.14 -20.50 1.99
N GLY A 61 13.25 -19.21 1.64
CA GLY A 61 12.48 -18.59 0.55
C GLY A 61 11.20 -17.82 0.94
N GLN A 62 11.17 -17.21 2.13
CA GLN A 62 9.98 -16.47 2.62
C GLN A 62 10.19 -14.96 2.65
N ASN A 63 9.10 -14.24 2.37
CA ASN A 63 9.11 -12.81 2.04
C ASN A 63 9.06 -11.92 3.28
N VAL A 64 9.82 -10.82 3.22
CA VAL A 64 10.02 -9.92 4.35
C VAL A 64 9.17 -8.67 4.19
N PHE A 65 8.31 -8.36 5.15
CA PHE A 65 7.47 -7.17 5.13
C PHE A 65 8.04 -6.13 6.11
N THR A 66 8.22 -4.89 5.69
CA THR A 66 8.66 -3.83 6.62
C THR A 66 7.56 -3.42 7.59
N ALA A 67 6.32 -3.41 7.09
CA ALA A 67 5.15 -2.92 7.79
C ALA A 67 3.92 -3.71 7.34
N ASN A 68 2.89 -3.73 8.18
CA ASN A 68 1.62 -4.40 7.89
C ASN A 68 0.74 -3.49 7.01
N VAL A 69 1.12 -3.40 5.73
CA VAL A 69 0.46 -2.57 4.71
C VAL A 69 0.34 -3.33 3.39
N PRO A 70 -0.57 -2.92 2.47
CA PRO A 70 -0.56 -3.45 1.11
C PRO A 70 0.71 -3.01 0.37
N LEU A 71 1.36 -3.93 -0.33
CA LEU A 71 2.59 -3.66 -1.08
C LEU A 71 2.47 -4.22 -2.50
N ILE A 72 2.94 -3.48 -3.50
CA ILE A 72 3.19 -4.08 -4.81
C ILE A 72 4.47 -4.91 -4.72
N SER A 73 4.42 -6.20 -5.05
CA SER A 73 5.60 -7.07 -4.91
C SER A 73 5.58 -8.25 -5.88
N MET A 74 6.77 -8.70 -6.27
CA MET A 74 7.00 -9.92 -7.04
C MET A 74 6.80 -11.16 -6.17
N TYR A 75 6.42 -12.27 -6.78
CA TYR A 75 6.23 -13.54 -6.08
C TYR A 75 7.46 -14.00 -5.30
N ASP A 76 8.64 -13.89 -5.93
CA ASP A 76 9.95 -14.04 -5.29
C ASP A 76 10.66 -12.68 -5.25
N PRO A 77 10.36 -11.84 -4.27
CA PRO A 77 10.88 -10.49 -4.20
C PRO A 77 12.35 -10.50 -3.79
N GLU A 78 13.14 -9.73 -4.52
CA GLU A 78 14.50 -9.42 -4.09
C GLU A 78 14.47 -8.64 -2.77
N SER A 79 15.50 -8.84 -1.94
CA SER A 79 15.67 -8.20 -0.64
C SER A 79 16.02 -6.71 -0.72
N PHE A 80 15.26 -5.91 -1.47
CA PHE A 80 15.50 -4.48 -1.71
C PHE A 80 14.18 -3.68 -1.90
N GLY A 81 14.26 -2.51 -2.55
CA GLY A 81 13.40 -1.34 -2.41
C GLY A 81 11.88 -1.49 -2.58
N LEU A 82 11.38 -2.62 -3.07
CA LEU A 82 9.94 -2.94 -3.04
C LEU A 82 9.45 -3.42 -1.68
N LEU A 83 10.27 -4.14 -0.93
CA LEU A 83 9.86 -4.68 0.37
C LEU A 83 9.98 -3.65 1.50
N TRP A 84 10.72 -2.56 1.25
CA TRP A 84 11.09 -1.55 2.23
C TRP A 84 10.61 -0.15 1.85
N PRO A 85 9.28 0.10 1.90
CA PRO A 85 8.72 1.38 1.53
C PRO A 85 9.32 2.51 2.37
N ALA A 86 9.73 3.60 1.72
CA ALA A 86 10.28 4.77 2.38
C ALA A 86 9.31 5.35 3.42
N LEU A 87 8.04 5.42 3.04
CA LEU A 87 6.94 5.94 3.86
C LEU A 87 5.68 5.09 3.65
N SER A 88 5.03 4.72 4.75
CA SER A 88 3.67 4.18 4.72
C SER A 88 2.75 4.97 5.65
N LEU A 89 1.63 5.43 5.15
CA LEU A 89 0.64 6.19 5.91
C LEU A 89 -0.69 5.42 5.92
N HIS A 90 -1.43 5.55 7.02
CA HIS A 90 -2.73 4.92 7.15
C HIS A 90 -3.76 5.85 7.81
N LYS A 91 -4.96 5.90 7.22
CA LYS A 91 -6.14 6.57 7.78
C LYS A 91 -7.36 5.67 7.58
N ARG A 92 -8.06 5.37 8.66
CA ARG A 92 -9.41 4.77 8.58
C ARG A 92 -10.48 5.85 8.50
N VAL A 93 -11.44 5.67 7.60
CA VAL A 93 -12.67 6.47 7.50
C VAL A 93 -13.86 5.53 7.33
N GLY A 94 -14.68 5.38 8.38
CA GLY A 94 -15.82 4.47 8.35
C GLY A 94 -15.40 3.01 8.19
N ASP A 95 -15.94 2.34 7.16
CA ASP A 95 -15.63 0.96 6.76
C ASP A 95 -14.48 0.87 5.75
N THR A 96 -13.79 1.98 5.48
CA THR A 96 -12.70 2.04 4.50
C THR A 96 -11.35 2.31 5.18
N SER A 97 -10.37 1.47 4.86
CA SER A 97 -8.97 1.60 5.25
C SER A 97 -8.19 2.25 4.10
N LEU A 98 -7.60 3.42 4.31
CA LEU A 98 -6.86 4.16 3.30
C LEU A 98 -5.37 4.13 3.60
N TYR A 99 -4.57 3.65 2.65
CA TYR A 99 -3.12 3.61 2.73
C TYR A 99 -2.46 4.51 1.68
N PHE A 100 -1.28 5.03 2.01
CA PHE A 100 -0.36 5.64 1.05
C PHE A 100 1.01 5.02 1.26
N VAL A 101 1.61 4.47 0.21
CA VAL A 101 2.82 3.65 0.30
C VAL A 101 3.81 4.06 -0.78
N VAL A 102 5.04 4.39 -0.38
CA VAL A 102 6.12 4.82 -1.28
C VAL A 102 7.16 3.73 -1.40
N GLN A 103 7.28 3.10 -2.57
CA GLN A 103 8.24 2.02 -2.85
C GLN A 103 9.23 2.46 -3.94
N GLN A 104 10.41 1.84 -3.96
CA GLN A 104 11.38 2.02 -5.03
C GLN A 104 11.12 0.99 -6.13
N LYS A 105 11.20 1.42 -7.39
CA LYS A 105 11.20 0.54 -8.55
C LYS A 105 12.41 -0.39 -8.53
N ILE A 106 12.25 -1.56 -9.14
CA ILE A 106 13.34 -2.51 -9.37
C ILE A 106 14.24 -1.95 -10.49
N ASP A 107 15.55 -2.13 -10.36
CA ASP A 107 16.52 -1.79 -11.41
C ASP A 107 17.04 -3.05 -12.14
N ARG A 108 16.11 -3.86 -12.66
CA ARG A 108 16.42 -4.96 -13.56
C ARG A 108 15.25 -5.32 -14.47
N GLU A 109 15.56 -6.00 -15.57
CA GLU A 109 14.55 -6.59 -16.44
C GLU A 109 13.80 -7.72 -15.70
N LEU A 110 12.49 -7.76 -15.89
CA LEU A 110 11.61 -8.78 -15.33
C LEU A 110 11.22 -9.78 -16.42
N THR A 111 11.24 -11.07 -16.07
CA THR A 111 10.83 -12.15 -16.95
C THR A 111 9.32 -12.35 -16.91
N THR A 112 8.82 -13.22 -17.78
CA THR A 112 7.43 -13.73 -17.72
C THR A 112 7.32 -14.99 -16.85
N GLY A 113 8.40 -15.36 -16.15
CA GLY A 113 8.44 -16.52 -15.27
C GLY A 113 7.66 -16.29 -13.97
N PRO A 114 7.25 -17.36 -13.28
CA PRO A 114 6.46 -17.28 -12.06
C PRO A 114 7.12 -16.47 -10.93
N GLU A 115 8.45 -16.43 -10.89
CA GLU A 115 9.25 -15.65 -9.93
C GLU A 115 8.95 -14.14 -10.01
N ASP A 116 8.72 -13.64 -11.23
CA ASP A 116 8.48 -12.24 -11.56
C ASP A 116 6.98 -11.92 -11.75
N ASN A 117 6.10 -12.80 -11.28
CA ASN A 117 4.68 -12.51 -11.19
C ASN A 117 4.44 -11.43 -10.15
N ILE A 118 3.72 -10.38 -10.53
CA ILE A 118 3.52 -9.19 -9.68
C ILE A 118 2.05 -8.95 -9.43
N THR A 119 1.73 -8.65 -8.18
CA THR A 119 0.43 -8.11 -7.80
C THR A 119 0.54 -7.30 -6.51
N VAL A 120 -0.58 -6.76 -6.04
CA VAL A 120 -0.68 -6.13 -4.72
C VAL A 120 -0.87 -7.22 -3.67
N LYS A 121 0.03 -7.26 -2.70
CA LYS A 121 0.04 -8.23 -1.60
C LYS A 121 -0.62 -7.62 -0.37
N TYR A 122 -1.60 -8.33 0.18
CA TYR A 122 -2.32 -7.93 1.40
C TYR A 122 -2.04 -8.87 2.58
N HIS A 123 -1.16 -9.87 2.42
CA HIS A 123 -0.87 -10.89 3.43
C HIS A 123 -0.49 -10.31 4.79
N ALA A 124 0.37 -9.27 4.81
CA ALA A 124 0.82 -8.60 6.01
C ALA A 124 -0.31 -7.93 6.81
N LEU A 125 -1.49 -7.74 6.21
CA LEU A 125 -2.65 -7.20 6.91
C LEU A 125 -3.34 -8.22 7.82
N ILE A 126 -3.24 -9.52 7.53
CA ILE A 126 -4.03 -10.57 8.19
C ILE A 126 -3.17 -11.66 8.86
N ALA A 127 -1.85 -11.65 8.59
CA ALA A 127 -0.91 -12.66 9.04
C ALA A 127 0.33 -12.00 9.67
N ASP A 128 0.66 -12.41 10.89
CA ASP A 128 1.86 -12.00 11.62
C ASP A 128 3.06 -12.91 11.36
N GLY A 129 2.87 -14.06 10.72
CA GLY A 129 3.91 -15.06 10.49
C GLY A 129 4.46 -15.72 11.77
N ILE A 130 3.88 -15.48 12.95
CA ILE A 130 4.23 -16.13 14.24
C ILE A 130 3.12 -17.10 14.65
N ASN A 131 1.92 -16.54 14.86
CA ASN A 131 0.73 -17.27 15.29
C ASN A 131 -0.25 -17.49 14.12
N THR A 132 -0.13 -16.64 13.11
CA THR A 132 -1.00 -16.55 11.95
C THR A 132 -0.09 -16.39 10.73
N GLY A 133 0.26 -17.51 10.10
CA GLY A 133 1.09 -17.53 8.91
C GLY A 133 1.86 -18.83 8.73
N VAL A 134 2.50 -18.87 7.57
CA VAL A 134 3.64 -19.69 7.14
C VAL A 134 4.38 -20.40 8.30
N GLY A 135 4.23 -21.73 8.37
CA GLY A 135 4.83 -22.60 9.40
C GLY A 135 3.83 -23.36 10.29
N LYS A 136 2.57 -22.91 10.40
CA LYS A 136 1.46 -23.69 10.97
C LYS A 136 0.20 -23.54 10.12
N PRO A 137 -0.62 -24.61 9.96
CA PRO A 137 -1.90 -24.49 9.27
C PRO A 137 -2.74 -23.39 9.92
N ASN A 138 -2.99 -22.33 9.17
CA ASN A 138 -3.92 -21.29 9.56
C ASN A 138 -4.87 -21.07 8.37
N ASN A 139 -6.17 -21.05 8.64
CA ASN A 139 -7.17 -21.00 7.56
C ASN A 139 -7.64 -19.56 7.31
N LYS A 140 -6.76 -18.57 7.49
CA LYS A 140 -7.12 -17.16 7.28
C LYS A 140 -7.15 -16.85 5.79
N VAL A 141 -8.32 -16.47 5.30
CA VAL A 141 -8.53 -16.15 3.89
C VAL A 141 -9.30 -14.84 3.73
N LEU A 142 -8.64 -13.79 3.28
CA LEU A 142 -9.28 -12.54 2.91
C LEU A 142 -9.72 -12.61 1.44
N LYS A 143 -11.03 -12.63 1.21
CA LYS A 143 -11.61 -12.64 -0.14
C LYS A 143 -12.21 -11.30 -0.49
N GLY A 144 -12.22 -10.98 -1.78
CA GLY A 144 -12.84 -9.75 -2.24
C GLY A 144 -12.84 -9.57 -3.75
N LYS A 145 -13.25 -8.37 -4.14
CA LYS A 145 -13.15 -7.88 -5.52
C LYS A 145 -12.03 -6.86 -5.59
N PHE A 146 -11.08 -7.09 -6.47
CA PHE A 146 -9.86 -6.29 -6.62
C PHE A 146 -9.86 -5.49 -7.93
N ASN A 147 -9.36 -4.26 -7.87
CA ASN A 147 -9.12 -3.42 -9.04
C ASN A 147 -7.83 -2.61 -8.89
N LEU A 148 -7.22 -2.28 -10.03
CA LEU A 148 -6.07 -1.39 -10.17
C LEU A 148 -6.46 -0.21 -11.05
N ARG A 149 -6.04 0.98 -10.66
CA ARG A 149 -6.29 2.22 -11.39
C ARG A 149 -5.03 3.08 -11.49
N ASP A 150 -4.96 3.89 -12.53
CA ASP A 150 -3.98 4.97 -12.64
C ASP A 150 -4.36 6.17 -11.74
N SER A 151 -3.54 7.22 -11.79
CA SER A 151 -3.78 8.48 -11.06
C SER A 151 -5.03 9.25 -11.51
N GLU A 152 -5.53 8.99 -12.73
CA GLU A 152 -6.74 9.57 -13.28
C GLU A 152 -8.00 8.74 -12.92
N GLY A 153 -7.82 7.58 -12.32
CA GLY A 153 -8.89 6.67 -11.92
C GLY A 153 -9.34 5.70 -13.02
N ASN A 154 -8.65 5.65 -14.16
CA ASN A 154 -8.92 4.66 -15.21
C ASN A 154 -8.46 3.29 -14.74
N SER A 155 -9.25 2.24 -15.01
CA SER A 155 -8.81 0.88 -14.64
C SER A 155 -7.65 0.42 -15.53
N LEU A 156 -6.66 -0.18 -14.88
CA LEU A 156 -5.48 -0.78 -15.50
C LEU A 156 -5.67 -2.26 -15.83
N ILE A 157 -6.69 -2.91 -15.24
CA ILE A 157 -6.97 -4.34 -15.42
C ILE A 157 -8.39 -4.61 -15.96
N GLY A 158 -9.07 -3.56 -16.41
CA GLY A 158 -10.44 -3.64 -16.93
C GLY A 158 -11.50 -3.48 -15.84
N ASP A 159 -12.10 -4.59 -15.42
CA ASP A 159 -13.12 -4.60 -14.37
C ASP A 159 -12.58 -5.26 -13.09
N TYR A 160 -13.34 -5.16 -11.99
CA TYR A 160 -12.98 -5.86 -10.76
C TYR A 160 -12.91 -7.37 -10.99
N ARG A 161 -11.79 -7.98 -10.59
CA ARG A 161 -11.61 -9.44 -10.55
C ARG A 161 -11.76 -9.99 -9.14
N ASP A 162 -12.07 -11.27 -9.02
CA ASP A 162 -11.96 -11.95 -7.73
C ASP A 162 -10.50 -11.97 -7.28
N MET A 163 -10.29 -11.77 -5.98
CA MET A 163 -9.00 -11.89 -5.32
C MET A 163 -9.16 -12.67 -4.03
N GLU A 164 -8.25 -13.62 -3.83
CA GLU A 164 -8.18 -14.43 -2.62
C GLU A 164 -6.77 -14.34 -2.03
N VAL A 165 -6.68 -13.74 -0.84
CA VAL A 165 -5.45 -13.56 -0.09
C VAL A 165 -5.47 -14.55 1.06
N SER A 166 -4.62 -15.56 0.95
CA SER A 166 -4.55 -16.66 1.89
C SER A 166 -3.20 -16.73 2.58
N ALA A 167 -3.24 -16.94 3.90
CA ALA A 167 -2.05 -16.96 4.75
C ALA A 167 -1.55 -18.39 5.08
N HIS A 168 -2.07 -19.44 4.42
CA HIS A 168 -1.53 -20.81 4.49
C HIS A 168 -0.43 -21.07 3.44
N ASP A 169 0.38 -22.11 3.70
CA ASP A 169 1.26 -22.83 2.75
C ASP A 169 2.67 -22.31 2.45
N ASN A 170 3.23 -21.39 3.23
CA ASN A 170 4.60 -20.88 3.01
C ASN A 170 4.83 -20.25 1.62
N LEU A 171 3.79 -20.17 0.79
CA LEU A 171 3.73 -19.72 -0.58
C LEU A 171 2.59 -18.71 -0.64
N TRP A 172 2.82 -17.56 -1.27
CA TRP A 172 1.76 -16.58 -1.45
C TRP A 172 0.61 -17.18 -2.25
N SER A 173 -0.61 -17.00 -1.78
CA SER A 173 -1.80 -17.45 -2.50
C SER A 173 -1.88 -16.88 -3.92
N GLY A 174 -1.87 -17.78 -4.90
CA GLY A 174 -2.37 -17.63 -6.27
C GLY A 174 -1.44 -16.92 -7.29
N PRO A 175 -1.45 -17.34 -8.58
CA PRO A 175 -0.60 -16.85 -9.67
C PRO A 175 -1.07 -15.49 -10.22
N GLU A 176 -1.61 -14.64 -9.34
CA GLU A 176 -2.08 -13.33 -9.76
C GLU A 176 -0.89 -12.52 -10.24
N ASN A 177 -0.91 -12.25 -11.52
CA ASN A 177 0.11 -11.55 -12.24
C ASN A 177 -0.57 -10.47 -13.06
N ASP A 178 -0.43 -9.23 -12.61
CA ASP A 178 -0.92 -8.05 -13.29
C ASP A 178 0.21 -7.57 -14.20
N ASP A 179 0.17 -7.92 -15.49
CA ASP A 179 1.24 -7.59 -16.46
C ASP A 179 1.53 -6.09 -16.51
N VAL A 180 0.50 -5.25 -16.33
CA VAL A 180 0.64 -3.81 -16.23
C VAL A 180 1.52 -3.37 -15.04
N LEU A 181 1.46 -4.08 -13.92
CA LEU A 181 2.35 -3.81 -12.79
C LEU A 181 3.77 -4.29 -13.08
N ARG A 182 3.96 -5.39 -13.82
CA ARG A 182 5.29 -5.81 -14.28
C ARG A 182 5.98 -4.72 -15.09
N GLU A 183 5.25 -4.07 -16.00
CA GLU A 183 5.80 -2.97 -16.80
C GLU A 183 6.09 -1.72 -15.97
N MET A 184 5.26 -1.41 -14.97
CA MET A 184 5.39 -0.19 -14.17
C MET A 184 6.43 -0.29 -13.06
N ILE A 185 6.64 -1.47 -12.48
CA ILE A 185 7.44 -1.63 -11.24
C ILE A 185 8.94 -1.59 -11.48
N THR A 186 9.40 -1.77 -12.72
CA THR A 186 10.82 -1.76 -13.06
C THR A 186 11.21 -0.52 -13.87
N SER A 187 12.35 0.06 -13.51
CA SER A 187 12.98 1.17 -14.23
C SER A 187 13.51 0.74 -15.61
N TYR A 188 13.59 -0.57 -15.88
CA TYR A 188 14.01 -1.11 -17.17
C TYR A 188 12.97 -0.84 -18.28
N THR A 189 11.69 -1.07 -17.99
CA THR A 189 10.57 -0.83 -18.92
C THR A 189 9.90 0.52 -18.70
N SER A 190 9.87 1.03 -17.47
CA SER A 190 9.23 2.30 -17.11
C SER A 190 10.15 3.16 -16.23
N LYS A 191 10.93 4.03 -16.86
CA LYS A 191 11.93 4.88 -16.18
C LYS A 191 11.33 5.94 -15.27
N ASP A 192 10.19 6.48 -15.66
CA ASP A 192 9.53 7.55 -14.92
C ASP A 192 8.82 6.99 -13.68
N ASN A 193 8.59 7.83 -12.68
CA ASN A 193 7.84 7.43 -11.49
C ASN A 193 6.39 7.07 -11.84
N SER A 194 5.71 6.33 -10.97
CA SER A 194 4.33 5.90 -11.22
C SER A 194 3.49 6.05 -9.96
N VAL A 195 2.23 6.47 -10.13
CA VAL A 195 1.22 6.50 -9.06
C VAL A 195 0.08 5.57 -9.43
N ILE A 196 -0.17 4.57 -8.58
CA ILE A 196 -1.11 3.48 -8.84
C ILE A 196 -2.06 3.40 -7.66
N ILE A 197 -3.35 3.22 -7.93
CA ILE A 197 -4.38 3.08 -6.90
C ILE A 197 -4.88 1.64 -6.92
N SER A 198 -4.72 0.91 -5.82
CA SER A 198 -5.34 -0.40 -5.65
C SER A 198 -6.57 -0.32 -4.76
N GLU A 199 -7.59 -1.11 -5.09
CA GLU A 199 -8.81 -1.25 -4.29
C GLU A 199 -9.16 -2.71 -4.09
N LEU A 200 -9.39 -3.10 -2.85
CA LEU A 200 -9.92 -4.41 -2.47
C LEU A 200 -11.24 -4.22 -1.70
N LEU A 201 -12.35 -4.57 -2.35
CA LEU A 201 -13.67 -4.65 -1.72
C LEU A 201 -13.80 -6.00 -1.02
N ILE A 202 -13.83 -6.00 0.31
CA ILE A 202 -13.77 -7.19 1.14
C ILE A 202 -15.14 -7.87 1.18
N SER A 203 -15.15 -9.18 0.93
CA SER A 203 -16.32 -10.04 1.08
C SER A 203 -16.74 -10.17 2.54
N ASP A 204 -18.01 -10.50 2.80
CA ASP A 204 -18.43 -10.92 4.14
C ASP A 204 -17.86 -12.30 4.53
N ASP A 205 -17.46 -13.12 3.55
CA ASP A 205 -16.76 -14.39 3.75
C ASP A 205 -15.24 -14.18 3.84
N THR A 206 -14.75 -13.81 5.02
CA THR A 206 -13.31 -13.62 5.28
C THR A 206 -12.66 -14.79 6.03
N GLN A 207 -13.33 -15.94 6.19
CA GLN A 207 -12.81 -17.18 6.82
C GLN A 207 -11.79 -16.95 7.96
N ASN A 208 -12.20 -16.26 9.04
CA ASN A 208 -11.36 -15.94 10.20
C ASN A 208 -10.13 -15.02 9.94
N ALA A 209 -10.09 -14.29 8.83
CA ALA A 209 -9.06 -13.30 8.53
C ALA A 209 -9.27 -12.02 9.35
N ASP A 210 -8.92 -12.10 10.63
CA ASP A 210 -8.80 -10.92 11.48
C ASP A 210 -7.56 -10.11 11.08
N PHE A 211 -7.76 -8.79 10.95
CA PHE A 211 -6.68 -7.84 10.69
C PHE A 211 -5.71 -7.74 11.87
N ILE A 212 -4.41 -7.65 11.56
CA ILE A 212 -3.35 -7.51 12.57
C ILE A 212 -3.48 -6.17 13.30
N ASP A 213 -3.70 -5.08 12.56
CA ASP A 213 -3.94 -3.77 13.14
C ASP A 213 -5.41 -3.66 13.58
N PRO A 214 -5.72 -3.53 14.89
CA PRO A 214 -7.10 -3.55 15.38
C PRO A 214 -7.96 -2.40 14.85
N ILE A 215 -7.31 -1.29 14.48
CA ILE A 215 -7.98 -0.16 13.83
C ILE A 215 -8.66 -0.57 12.52
N ASN A 216 -8.35 -1.72 11.93
CA ASN A 216 -8.94 -2.22 10.69
C ASN A 216 -10.03 -3.28 10.91
N SER A 217 -10.52 -3.48 12.14
CA SER A 217 -11.64 -4.38 12.37
C SER A 217 -12.85 -4.00 11.50
N ASP A 218 -13.53 -4.98 10.89
CA ASP A 218 -14.80 -4.78 10.16
C ASP A 218 -14.73 -3.87 8.94
N ILE A 219 -13.54 -3.56 8.42
CA ILE A 219 -13.43 -2.82 7.16
C ILE A 219 -14.02 -3.65 6.00
N LYS A 220 -14.64 -2.94 5.05
CA LYS A 220 -15.23 -3.49 3.84
C LYS A 220 -14.51 -3.04 2.57
N ASN A 221 -13.62 -2.06 2.69
CA ASN A 221 -12.82 -1.56 1.59
C ASN A 221 -11.39 -1.24 2.05
N ILE A 222 -10.41 -1.67 1.27
CA ILE A 222 -9.01 -1.23 1.38
C ILE A 222 -8.65 -0.48 0.11
N LEU A 223 -8.30 0.78 0.26
CA LEU A 223 -7.80 1.65 -0.81
C LEU A 223 -6.35 1.98 -0.53
N THR A 224 -5.47 1.79 -1.50
CA THR A 224 -4.05 2.14 -1.36
C THR A 224 -3.59 2.98 -2.54
N VAL A 225 -2.96 4.11 -2.23
CA VAL A 225 -2.19 4.91 -3.20
C VAL A 225 -0.74 4.47 -3.11
N HIS A 226 -0.26 3.76 -4.14
CA HIS A 226 1.12 3.35 -4.29
C HIS A 226 1.87 4.38 -5.11
N VAL A 227 3.02 4.83 -4.63
CA VAL A 227 3.96 5.66 -5.39
C VAL A 227 5.23 4.84 -5.62
N LEU A 228 5.52 4.54 -6.88
CA LEU A 228 6.69 3.81 -7.32
C LEU A 228 7.72 4.80 -7.86
N LEU A 229 8.86 4.92 -7.17
CA LEU A 229 9.91 5.88 -7.51
C LEU A 229 11.10 5.20 -8.18
N ASN A 230 11.68 5.82 -9.20
CA ASN A 230 13.03 5.48 -9.64
C ASN A 230 14.04 5.70 -8.50
N GLU A 231 15.23 5.12 -8.61
CA GLU A 231 16.26 5.17 -7.56
C GLU A 231 16.61 6.60 -7.14
N LYS A 232 16.84 7.49 -8.11
CA LYS A 232 17.22 8.88 -7.84
C LYS A 232 16.17 9.61 -7.01
N ASP A 233 14.91 9.51 -7.41
CA ASP A 233 13.82 10.21 -6.73
C ASP A 233 13.48 9.56 -5.39
N PHE A 234 13.65 8.23 -5.27
CA PHE A 234 13.51 7.53 -4.00
C PHE A 234 14.55 8.02 -2.97
N GLU A 235 15.83 8.06 -3.34
CA GLU A 235 16.90 8.55 -2.46
C GLU A 235 16.74 10.04 -2.13
N SER A 236 16.29 10.84 -3.10
CA SER A 236 15.97 12.26 -2.86
C SER A 236 14.85 12.39 -1.82
N PHE A 237 13.76 11.63 -1.96
CA PHE A 237 12.64 11.69 -1.03
C PHE A 237 13.02 11.20 0.38
N VAL A 238 13.80 10.12 0.48
CA VAL A 238 14.33 9.63 1.76
C VAL A 238 15.22 10.68 2.43
N THR A 239 16.05 11.37 1.65
CA THR A 239 16.90 12.46 2.13
C THR A 239 16.07 13.65 2.63
N ASP A 240 15.03 14.05 1.89
CA ASP A 240 14.09 15.10 2.31
C ASP A 240 13.46 14.76 3.66
N MET A 241 12.90 13.56 3.82
CA MET A 241 12.29 13.13 5.09
C MET A 241 13.27 13.22 6.28
N GLY A 242 14.54 12.89 6.05
CA GLY A 242 15.61 13.02 7.04
C GLY A 242 15.89 14.48 7.40
N ASN A 243 16.07 15.34 6.39
CA ASN A 243 16.38 16.77 6.57
C ASN A 243 15.26 17.52 7.31
N TYR A 244 14.00 17.18 7.02
CA TYR A 244 12.84 17.77 7.66
C TYR A 244 12.48 17.12 9.00
N GLN A 245 13.22 16.10 9.44
CA GLN A 245 12.95 15.36 10.68
C GLN A 245 11.48 14.93 10.75
N ILE A 246 11.00 14.18 9.75
CA ILE A 246 9.58 13.84 9.54
C ILE A 246 8.82 13.33 10.78
N THR A 247 9.51 12.76 11.76
CA THR A 247 8.91 12.30 13.04
C THR A 247 8.55 13.42 14.02
N GLN A 248 9.06 14.62 13.81
CA GLN A 248 8.84 15.81 14.65
C GLN A 248 8.03 16.89 13.91
N ASP A 249 8.12 16.93 12.57
CA ASP A 249 7.42 17.91 11.74
C ASP A 249 6.08 17.38 11.21
N ASN A 250 5.00 17.71 11.92
CA ASN A 250 3.62 17.38 11.51
C ASN A 250 3.13 18.18 10.29
N SER A 251 3.92 19.14 9.78
CA SER A 251 3.62 19.91 8.57
C SER A 251 4.36 19.40 7.34
N PHE A 252 5.29 18.46 7.49
CA PHE A 252 6.11 17.95 6.38
C PHE A 252 5.26 17.54 5.17
N LEU A 253 4.22 16.72 5.35
CA LEU A 253 3.39 16.24 4.25
C LEU A 253 2.63 17.36 3.54
N GLU A 254 2.13 18.35 4.29
CA GLU A 254 1.45 19.51 3.72
C GLU A 254 2.41 20.42 2.96
N ASN A 255 3.62 20.63 3.50
CA ASN A 255 4.67 21.39 2.84
C ASN A 255 5.17 20.68 1.58
N TYR A 256 5.33 19.35 1.63
CA TYR A 256 5.77 18.55 0.48
C TYR A 256 4.77 18.61 -0.66
N LEU A 257 3.47 18.53 -0.35
CA LEU A 257 2.38 18.62 -1.32
C LEU A 257 2.45 19.89 -2.18
N VAL A 258 2.89 21.02 -1.61
CA VAL A 258 2.98 22.32 -2.32
C VAL A 258 4.40 22.66 -2.79
N ASN A 259 5.41 21.86 -2.43
CA ASN A 259 6.80 22.10 -2.77
C ASN A 259 7.09 21.79 -4.24
N GLN A 260 7.22 22.81 -5.07
CA GLN A 260 7.48 22.67 -6.51
C GLN A 260 8.81 21.98 -6.85
N ASN A 261 9.76 21.95 -5.90
CA ASN A 261 11.04 21.25 -6.05
C ASN A 261 11.01 19.80 -5.53
N GLY A 262 9.93 19.38 -4.87
CA GLY A 262 9.75 17.99 -4.40
C GLY A 262 9.49 17.04 -5.56
N VAL A 263 9.63 15.73 -5.30
CA VAL A 263 9.35 14.66 -6.27
C VAL A 263 7.88 14.72 -6.67
N GLU A 264 7.61 14.93 -7.96
CA GLU A 264 6.26 15.16 -8.49
C GLU A 264 5.29 14.02 -8.15
N ALA A 265 5.69 12.77 -8.39
CA ALA A 265 4.85 11.60 -8.10
C ALA A 265 4.46 11.47 -6.63
N ILE A 266 5.29 11.96 -5.70
CA ILE A 266 4.94 12.00 -4.28
C ILE A 266 3.87 13.05 -4.02
N ARG A 267 3.98 14.24 -4.63
CA ARG A 267 2.96 15.28 -4.51
C ARG A 267 1.63 14.80 -5.07
N ASP A 268 1.65 14.20 -6.24
CA ASP A 268 0.45 13.70 -6.91
C ASP A 268 -0.20 12.59 -6.09
N GLY A 269 0.59 11.64 -5.60
CA GLY A 269 0.11 10.58 -4.71
C GLY A 269 -0.46 11.13 -3.40
N LEU A 270 0.18 12.12 -2.77
CA LEU A 270 -0.33 12.76 -1.56
C LEU A 270 -1.63 13.53 -1.83
N ALA A 271 -1.73 14.21 -2.98
CA ALA A 271 -2.95 14.89 -3.41
C ALA A 271 -4.10 13.90 -3.58
N ILE A 272 -3.87 12.78 -4.27
CA ILE A 272 -4.84 11.71 -4.47
C ILE A 272 -5.25 11.12 -3.10
N TYR A 273 -4.30 10.83 -2.23
CA TYR A 273 -4.56 10.28 -0.90
C TYR A 273 -5.43 11.23 -0.06
N LYS A 274 -5.08 12.52 -0.01
CA LYS A 274 -5.84 13.57 0.69
C LYS A 274 -7.26 13.71 0.14
N ASN A 275 -7.40 13.75 -1.18
CA ASN A 275 -8.71 13.85 -1.84
C ASN A 275 -9.57 12.61 -1.61
N THR A 276 -8.97 11.41 -1.58
CA THR A 276 -9.67 10.16 -1.32
C THR A 276 -10.21 10.11 0.10
N ILE A 277 -9.42 10.55 1.09
CA ILE A 277 -9.89 10.68 2.49
C ILE A 277 -11.13 11.58 2.55
N ALA A 278 -11.08 12.76 1.93
CA ALA A 278 -12.19 13.71 1.94
C ALA A 278 -13.44 13.14 1.25
N TYR A 279 -13.26 12.48 0.10
CA TYR A 279 -14.35 11.85 -0.64
C TYR A 279 -15.03 10.75 0.18
N VAL A 280 -14.27 9.78 0.70
CA VAL A 280 -14.81 8.67 1.48
C VAL A 280 -15.56 9.18 2.72
N ARG A 281 -15.04 10.22 3.38
CA ARG A 281 -15.73 10.86 4.50
C ARG A 281 -17.06 11.44 4.10
N SER A 282 -17.11 12.22 3.02
CA SER A 282 -18.36 12.83 2.54
C SER A 282 -19.42 11.77 2.24
N VAL A 283 -19.02 10.62 1.68
CA VAL A 283 -19.91 9.49 1.41
C VAL A 283 -20.39 8.86 2.73
N ALA A 284 -19.49 8.65 3.70
CA ALA A 284 -19.82 8.09 5.00
C ALA A 284 -20.78 8.98 5.81
N GLU A 285 -20.60 10.29 5.78
CA GLU A 285 -21.48 11.27 6.43
C GLU A 285 -22.87 11.29 5.79
N ASN A 286 -22.94 11.29 4.45
CA ASN A 286 -24.21 11.24 3.72
C ASN A 286 -25.02 9.96 3.97
N LYS A 287 -24.36 8.83 4.29
CA LYS A 287 -25.05 7.59 4.68
C LYS A 287 -25.69 7.66 6.07
N LYS A 288 -25.22 8.53 6.97
CA LYS A 288 -25.74 8.66 8.35
C LYS A 288 -26.98 9.55 8.47
N VAL A 289 -27.26 10.37 7.45
CA VAL A 289 -28.38 11.34 7.43
C VAL A 289 -29.66 10.75 6.82
N LYS A 290 -29.60 9.50 6.32
CA LYS A 290 -30.74 8.75 5.78
C LYS A 290 -31.19 7.68 6.74
#